data_AF-A0A7J8E8A3-F1
#
_entry.id   AF-A0A7J8E8A3-F1
#
_cell.length_a   1.000
_cell.length_b   1.000
_cell.length_c   1.000
_cell.angle_alpha   90.00
_cell.angle_beta   90.00
_cell.angle_gamma   90.00
#
_symmetry.space_group_name_H-M   'P 1'
#
loop_
_entity.id
_entity.type
_entity.pdbx_description
1 polymer ?
#
loop_
_entity_poly.entity_id
_entity_poly.type
_entity_poly.pdbx_seq_one_letter_code
_entity_poly.pdbx_strand_id
1 'polypeptide(L)'
;MFMQSTQSNKSTWDEYKGNLKRQKGERLRLPPWLKTEIPMGKSYNKLKNTLRNLNLHTVCEEARCPNIGECWGGGEYATATATIMLMGDTCTRGCRFCSVKTARKPPPPDASEPYNTAKAIAEWGLDYVVLTSVDRDDIPDGGAEHFAKTVSYLKERNPEILVECLTPDFRGDLKAIEKVALSGLDVYAHNVETVPELQRKVRDPRASFDQSLQVLKHAKEIRPDVISKTSIMLGLGENDEQVYTTMKALREADVDCLTLGQYMQPTKRHLKVEEYITPEKFKYWEKVGNELGFHYTASGPLVRSSYKAGEFFLKNLVAKRKTKAL
;
A
#
# COMPACT_ATOMS: atom_id res chain seq x y z
N MET A 1 2.98 20.37 -12.38
CA MET A 1 4.37 20.37 -12.90
C MET A 1 5.20 19.59 -11.88
N PHE A 2 5.40 18.30 -12.13
CA PHE A 2 5.99 17.39 -11.13
C PHE A 2 7.47 17.74 -10.92
N MET A 3 7.85 18.07 -9.69
CA MET A 3 9.26 18.08 -9.28
C MET A 3 9.76 16.65 -9.37
N GLN A 4 10.55 16.39 -10.42
CA GLN A 4 11.49 15.28 -10.45
C GLN A 4 12.33 15.41 -9.17
N SER A 5 12.11 14.53 -8.19
CA SER A 5 13.12 14.26 -7.17
C SER A 5 14.39 13.93 -7.93
N THR A 6 15.36 14.84 -7.88
CA THR A 6 16.73 14.76 -8.41
C THR A 6 16.90 13.80 -9.58
N GLN A 7 17.07 14.36 -10.79
CA GLN A 7 17.62 13.66 -11.95
C GLN A 7 18.85 12.83 -11.53
N SER A 8 18.65 11.56 -11.16
CA SER A 8 19.64 10.53 -11.45
C SER A 8 19.65 10.47 -12.97
N ASN A 9 20.64 11.10 -13.57
CA ASN A 9 20.82 11.25 -15.01
C ASN A 9 20.35 9.98 -15.74
N LYS A 10 19.42 10.11 -16.70
CA LYS A 10 19.07 9.02 -17.64
C LYS A 10 20.32 8.32 -18.20
N SER A 11 21.40 9.09 -18.42
CA SER A 11 22.70 8.58 -18.90
C SER A 11 23.38 7.56 -17.98
N THR A 12 22.96 7.40 -16.72
CA THR A 12 23.60 6.47 -15.77
C THR A 12 22.92 5.10 -15.71
N TRP A 13 21.72 4.94 -16.29
CA TRP A 13 20.95 3.71 -16.23
C TRP A 13 21.00 2.89 -17.52
N ASP A 14 21.05 3.55 -18.68
CA ASP A 14 21.11 2.90 -20.01
C ASP A 14 22.38 2.02 -20.19
N GLU A 15 23.42 2.29 -19.40
CA GLU A 15 24.69 1.55 -19.43
C GLU A 15 24.74 0.37 -18.44
N TYR A 16 23.66 0.08 -17.71
CA TYR A 16 23.65 -1.06 -16.78
C TYR A 16 23.69 -2.39 -17.53
N LYS A 17 24.86 -3.03 -17.56
CA LYS A 17 25.10 -4.34 -18.21
C LYS A 17 24.85 -5.55 -17.30
N GLY A 18 24.23 -5.35 -16.13
CA GLY A 18 23.94 -6.46 -15.22
C GLY A 18 22.73 -7.28 -15.66
N ASN A 19 22.68 -8.55 -15.25
CA ASN A 19 21.53 -9.41 -15.50
C ASN A 19 20.28 -8.85 -14.80
N LEU A 20 19.20 -8.66 -15.55
CA LEU A 20 17.91 -8.22 -15.02
C LEU A 20 16.99 -9.39 -14.65
N LYS A 21 17.18 -10.56 -15.28
CA LYS A 21 16.42 -11.78 -15.00
C LYS A 21 17.27 -12.80 -14.28
N ARG A 22 16.69 -13.40 -13.23
CA ARG A 22 17.39 -14.34 -12.35
C ARG A 22 17.62 -15.67 -13.05
N GLN A 23 18.88 -16.13 -13.06
CA GLN A 23 19.22 -17.49 -13.46
C GLN A 23 19.12 -18.47 -12.27
N LYS A 24 18.94 -19.77 -12.54
CA LYS A 24 18.79 -20.79 -11.49
C LYS A 24 20.07 -20.85 -10.66
N GLY A 25 19.94 -20.75 -9.33
CA GLY A 25 21.06 -20.75 -8.39
C GLY A 25 21.64 -19.36 -8.08
N GLU A 26 21.34 -18.35 -8.89
CA GLU A 26 21.94 -17.02 -8.74
C GLU A 26 21.08 -16.03 -7.93
N ARG A 27 21.72 -14.93 -7.54
CA ARG A 27 21.08 -13.74 -6.96
C ARG A 27 21.35 -12.54 -7.85
N LEU A 28 20.31 -11.79 -8.16
CA LEU A 28 20.44 -10.56 -8.94
C LEU A 28 21.06 -9.45 -8.10
N ARG A 29 22.04 -8.75 -8.69
CA ARG A 29 22.62 -7.54 -8.09
C ARG A 29 21.62 -6.40 -8.22
N LEU A 30 21.39 -5.66 -7.14
CA LEU A 30 20.45 -4.54 -7.15
C LEU A 30 20.87 -3.51 -8.22
N PRO A 31 20.03 -3.23 -9.23
CA PRO A 31 20.31 -2.25 -10.24
C PRO A 31 20.25 -0.86 -9.61
N PRO A 32 20.95 0.10 -10.23
CA PRO A 32 21.23 1.33 -9.53
C PRO A 32 20.02 2.29 -9.44
N TRP A 33 18.99 2.17 -10.30
CA TRP A 33 17.71 2.90 -10.16
C TRP A 33 16.84 2.45 -8.99
N LEU A 34 17.19 1.35 -8.32
CA LEU A 34 16.53 0.89 -7.09
C LEU A 34 17.31 1.24 -5.83
N LYS A 35 18.46 1.91 -5.95
CA LYS A 35 19.23 2.36 -4.80
C LYS A 35 18.59 3.62 -4.23
N THR A 36 18.36 3.61 -2.93
CA THR A 36 17.87 4.76 -2.18
C THR A 36 18.93 5.23 -1.19
N GLU A 37 18.88 6.52 -0.87
CA GLU A 37 19.71 7.08 0.20
C GLU A 37 19.20 6.65 1.58
N ILE A 38 20.09 6.65 2.56
CA ILE A 38 19.74 6.31 3.94
C ILE A 38 18.98 7.50 4.54
N PRO A 39 17.78 7.29 5.13
CA PRO A 39 17.01 8.36 5.75
C PRO A 39 17.80 9.07 6.86
N MET A 40 18.00 10.37 6.74
CA MET A 40 18.61 11.22 7.77
C MET A 40 17.81 12.52 7.91
N GLY A 41 17.48 12.98 9.12
CA GLY A 41 16.83 14.28 9.33
C GLY A 41 16.05 14.45 10.65
N LYS A 42 15.81 15.71 11.04
CA LYS A 42 15.10 16.07 12.29
C LYS A 42 13.62 15.67 12.27
N SER A 43 12.91 15.84 11.14
CA SER A 43 11.49 15.47 11.02
C SER A 43 11.27 13.96 11.19
N TYR A 44 12.10 13.15 10.51
CA TYR A 44 12.09 11.69 10.66
C TYR A 44 12.25 11.27 12.12
N ASN A 45 13.24 11.83 12.83
CA ASN A 45 13.49 11.51 14.25
C ASN A 45 12.33 11.94 15.16
N LYS A 46 11.68 13.08 14.88
CA LYS A 46 10.50 13.54 15.64
C LYS A 46 9.36 12.54 15.51
N LEU A 47 8.98 12.17 14.28
CA LEU A 47 7.88 11.24 14.03
C LEU A 47 8.18 9.86 14.62
N LYS A 48 9.41 9.38 14.46
CA LYS A 48 9.88 8.12 15.05
C LYS A 48 9.73 8.08 16.58
N ASN A 49 10.13 9.16 17.26
CA ASN A 49 10.01 9.23 18.72
C ASN A 49 8.55 9.28 19.17
N THR A 50 7.70 10.02 18.45
CA THR A 50 6.26 10.06 18.75
C THR A 50 5.60 8.70 18.59
N LEU A 51 5.88 7.97 17.50
CA LEU A 51 5.36 6.63 17.27
C LEU A 51 5.75 5.66 18.40
N ARG A 52 7.03 5.70 18.84
CA ARG A 52 7.51 4.88 19.96
C ARG A 52 6.83 5.21 21.28
N ASN A 53 6.68 6.50 21.60
CA ASN A 53 6.07 6.94 22.85
C ASN A 53 4.60 6.53 22.95
N LEU A 54 3.92 6.41 21.81
CA LEU A 54 2.52 6.03 21.72
C LEU A 54 2.32 4.54 21.48
N ASN A 55 3.40 3.75 21.45
CA ASN A 55 3.39 2.33 21.14
C ASN A 55 2.65 2.02 19.82
N LEU A 56 2.81 2.89 18.82
CA LEU A 56 2.22 2.74 17.49
C LEU A 56 3.23 2.10 16.53
N HIS A 57 2.74 1.20 15.69
CA HIS A 57 3.53 0.56 14.65
C HIS A 57 3.29 1.23 13.29
N THR A 58 4.29 1.18 12.42
CA THR A 58 4.16 1.65 11.04
C THR A 58 4.65 0.59 10.07
N VAL A 59 3.94 0.42 8.95
CA VAL A 59 4.44 -0.44 7.86
C VAL A 59 5.76 0.07 7.31
N CYS A 60 6.00 1.39 7.40
CA CYS A 60 7.24 2.00 6.94
C CYS A 60 8.46 1.40 7.66
N GLU A 61 8.37 1.18 8.97
CA GLU A 61 9.43 0.55 9.76
C GLU A 61 9.40 -0.98 9.64
N GLU A 62 8.24 -1.61 9.84
CA GLU A 62 8.12 -3.08 9.88
C GLU A 62 8.37 -3.76 8.53
N ALA A 63 8.00 -3.09 7.43
CA ALA A 63 8.23 -3.57 6.06
C ALA A 63 9.56 -3.07 5.46
N ARG A 64 10.39 -2.35 6.23
CA ARG A 64 11.69 -1.79 5.80
C ARG A 64 11.56 -0.95 4.53
N CYS A 65 10.60 -0.03 4.53
CA CYS A 65 10.27 0.75 3.34
C CYS A 65 11.45 1.62 2.88
N PRO A 66 11.88 1.53 1.60
CA PRO A 66 12.96 2.36 1.08
C PRO A 66 12.60 3.85 1.01
N ASN A 67 11.29 4.18 1.06
CA ASN A 67 10.79 5.54 0.91
C ASN A 67 10.53 6.25 2.25
N ILE A 68 10.86 5.65 3.39
CA ILE A 68 10.50 6.18 4.72
C ILE A 68 11.02 7.61 4.96
N GLY A 69 12.23 7.93 4.47
CA GLY A 69 12.82 9.26 4.58
C GLY A 69 12.05 10.31 3.79
N GLU A 70 11.67 9.98 2.56
CA GLU A 70 10.87 10.86 1.69
C GLU A 70 9.46 11.03 2.25
N CYS A 71 8.82 9.96 2.71
CA CYS A 71 7.45 9.99 3.24
C CYS A 71 7.36 10.86 4.51
N TRP A 72 8.25 10.63 5.48
CA TRP A 72 8.22 11.28 6.80
C TRP A 72 8.93 12.64 6.83
N GLY A 73 9.79 12.91 5.85
CA GLY A 73 10.62 14.11 5.79
C GLY A 73 9.92 15.37 5.23
N GLY A 74 8.60 15.40 5.13
CA GLY A 74 7.83 16.50 4.50
C GLY A 74 8.40 17.89 4.84
N GLY A 75 8.84 18.62 3.81
CA GLY A 75 9.29 20.01 3.94
C GLY A 75 8.10 20.99 3.99
N GLU A 76 8.37 22.30 4.08
CA GLU A 76 7.37 23.38 4.18
C GLU A 76 6.25 23.37 3.10
N TYR A 77 6.45 22.64 1.99
CA TYR A 77 5.53 22.57 0.86
C TYR A 77 5.10 21.14 0.48
N ALA A 78 5.46 20.13 1.27
CA ALA A 78 5.17 18.73 0.97
C ALA A 78 4.21 18.14 2.00
N THR A 79 3.14 17.51 1.52
CA THR A 79 2.17 16.78 2.34
C THR A 79 2.93 15.68 3.09
N ALA A 80 2.95 15.77 4.42
CA ALA A 80 3.45 14.69 5.26
C ALA A 80 2.41 13.58 5.27
N THR A 81 2.85 12.34 5.04
CA THR A 81 1.97 11.16 5.08
C THR A 81 2.61 10.10 5.95
N ALA A 82 1.79 9.54 6.84
CA ALA A 82 2.14 8.39 7.64
C ALA A 82 1.26 7.20 7.22
N THR A 83 1.86 6.01 7.21
CA THR A 83 1.11 4.75 7.13
C THR A 83 1.19 4.04 8.46
N ILE A 84 0.07 4.03 9.19
CA ILE A 84 -0.04 3.45 10.51
C ILE A 84 -0.50 2.00 10.39
N MET A 85 0.18 1.11 11.09
CA MET A 85 -0.16 -0.31 11.17
C MET A 85 -0.88 -0.56 12.49
N LEU A 86 -2.18 -0.86 12.40
CA LEU A 86 -3.06 -1.17 13.50
C LEU A 86 -2.92 -2.64 13.90
N MET A 87 -3.33 -2.94 15.14
CA MET A 87 -3.44 -4.29 15.71
C MET A 87 -2.09 -5.01 15.86
N GLY A 88 -1.03 -4.22 16.06
CA GLY A 88 0.33 -4.70 16.32
C GLY A 88 1.17 -4.98 15.08
N ASP A 89 2.27 -5.70 15.29
CA ASP A 89 3.32 -5.97 14.29
C ASP A 89 3.44 -7.44 13.89
N THR A 90 2.50 -8.27 14.35
CA THR A 90 2.56 -9.73 14.24
C THR A 90 1.28 -10.28 13.61
N CYS A 91 1.43 -10.86 12.43
CA CYS A 91 0.36 -11.31 11.54
C CYS A 91 0.01 -12.80 11.74
N THR A 92 -1.27 -13.15 11.57
CA THR A 92 -1.72 -14.56 11.54
C THR A 92 -1.42 -15.26 10.21
N ARG A 93 -0.92 -14.53 9.21
CA ARG A 93 -0.63 -14.99 7.85
C ARG A 93 0.84 -14.87 7.48
N GLY A 94 1.27 -15.78 6.61
CA GLY A 94 2.67 -15.93 6.18
C GLY A 94 2.90 -15.65 4.70
N CYS A 95 2.58 -14.44 4.23
CA CYS A 95 2.87 -14.01 2.87
C CYS A 95 4.38 -14.03 2.60
N ARG A 96 4.82 -14.72 1.54
CA ARG A 96 6.25 -15.01 1.29
C ARG A 96 7.06 -13.80 0.80
N PHE A 97 6.38 -12.70 0.47
CA PHE A 97 6.98 -11.42 0.13
C PHE A 97 7.15 -10.48 1.33
N CYS A 98 6.37 -10.69 2.42
CA CYS A 98 6.19 -9.72 3.50
C CYS A 98 7.12 -10.02 4.68
N SER A 99 7.74 -8.98 5.27
CA SER A 99 8.67 -9.11 6.40
C SER A 99 8.05 -8.94 7.79
N VAL A 100 6.76 -8.66 7.86
CA VAL A 100 6.02 -8.56 9.13
C VAL A 100 6.13 -9.89 9.89
N LYS A 101 6.23 -9.82 11.22
CA LYS A 101 6.35 -11.01 12.07
C LYS A 101 5.10 -11.87 11.92
N THR A 102 5.23 -13.18 12.18
CA THR A 102 4.10 -14.10 12.08
C THR A 102 3.96 -14.92 13.35
N ALA A 103 2.72 -15.08 13.81
CA ALA A 103 2.37 -15.95 14.91
C ALA A 103 0.95 -16.49 14.71
N ARG A 104 0.71 -17.75 15.06
CA ARG A 104 -0.65 -18.33 14.99
C ARG A 104 -1.62 -17.67 15.98
N LYS A 105 -1.09 -17.19 17.11
CA LYS A 105 -1.83 -16.48 18.16
C LYS A 105 -1.00 -15.26 18.57
N PRO A 106 -1.11 -14.14 17.86
CA PRO A 106 -0.48 -12.89 18.28
C PRO A 106 -1.12 -12.38 19.58
N PRO A 107 -0.49 -11.41 20.28
CA PRO A 107 -1.14 -10.72 21.39
C PRO A 107 -2.50 -10.13 21.00
N PRO A 108 -3.46 -10.03 21.93
CA PRO A 108 -4.73 -9.36 21.65
C PRO A 108 -4.48 -7.90 21.23
N PRO A 109 -5.29 -7.32 20.31
CA PRO A 109 -5.18 -5.90 19.99
C PRO A 109 -5.51 -5.07 21.23
N ASP A 110 -4.84 -3.93 21.40
CA ASP A 110 -5.17 -2.97 22.47
C ASP A 110 -6.53 -2.31 22.16
N ALA A 111 -7.50 -2.44 23.06
CA ALA A 111 -8.82 -1.85 22.90
C ALA A 111 -8.80 -0.31 22.83
N SER A 112 -7.74 0.31 23.35
CA SER A 112 -7.53 1.76 23.35
C SER A 112 -6.81 2.27 22.08
N GLU A 113 -6.21 1.38 21.30
CA GLU A 113 -5.45 1.70 20.09
C GLU A 113 -6.24 2.58 19.10
N PRO A 114 -7.55 2.34 18.81
CA PRO A 114 -8.28 3.19 17.88
C PRO A 114 -8.34 4.65 18.33
N TYR A 115 -8.64 4.88 19.62
CA TYR A 115 -8.77 6.22 20.18
C TYR A 115 -7.41 6.92 20.24
N ASN A 116 -6.40 6.22 20.75
CA ASN A 116 -5.04 6.76 20.91
C ASN A 116 -4.40 7.08 19.55
N THR A 117 -4.59 6.21 18.56
CA THR A 117 -4.13 6.41 17.19
C THR A 117 -4.79 7.62 16.56
N ALA A 118 -6.11 7.73 16.64
CA ALA A 118 -6.86 8.87 16.12
C ALA A 118 -6.45 10.20 16.77
N LYS A 119 -6.27 10.21 18.09
CA LYS A 119 -5.76 11.37 18.83
C LYS A 119 -4.38 11.79 18.34
N ALA A 120 -3.45 10.83 18.22
CA ALA A 120 -2.09 11.10 17.78
C ALA A 120 -2.02 11.66 16.36
N ILE A 121 -2.74 11.05 15.41
CA ILE A 121 -2.76 11.49 14.01
C ILE A 121 -3.33 12.91 13.90
N ALA A 122 -4.39 13.23 14.65
CA ALA A 122 -4.97 14.57 14.64
C ALA A 122 -3.99 15.65 15.13
N GLU A 123 -3.13 15.33 16.12
CA GLU A 123 -2.10 16.23 16.63
C GLU A 123 -0.92 16.45 15.66
N TRP A 124 -0.74 15.56 14.67
CA TRP A 124 0.36 15.66 13.71
C TRP A 124 0.11 16.65 12.57
N GLY A 125 -1.14 17.11 12.39
CA GLY A 125 -1.49 18.04 11.32
C GLY A 125 -1.29 17.46 9.91
N LEU A 126 -1.52 16.15 9.75
CA LEU A 126 -1.48 15.50 8.44
C LEU A 126 -2.77 15.78 7.67
N ASP A 127 -2.65 16.00 6.36
CA ASP A 127 -3.82 16.09 5.47
C ASP A 127 -4.30 14.71 4.98
N TYR A 128 -3.42 13.72 5.05
CA TYR A 128 -3.65 12.39 4.50
C TYR A 128 -3.00 11.34 5.39
N VAL A 129 -3.74 10.28 5.72
CA VAL A 129 -3.20 9.14 6.46
C VAL A 129 -3.64 7.84 5.82
N VAL A 130 -2.72 6.87 5.79
CA VAL A 130 -3.03 5.49 5.43
C VAL A 130 -3.09 4.67 6.70
N LEU A 131 -4.21 4.02 6.95
CA LEU A 131 -4.38 3.01 7.99
C LEU A 131 -4.27 1.64 7.34
N THR A 132 -3.44 0.77 7.88
CA THR A 132 -3.34 -0.63 7.48
C THR A 132 -3.27 -1.51 8.71
N SER A 133 -3.23 -2.82 8.55
CA SER A 133 -3.06 -3.74 9.67
C SER A 133 -2.36 -5.01 9.24
N VAL A 134 -1.97 -5.80 10.22
CA VAL A 134 -1.73 -7.23 10.02
C VAL A 134 -3.05 -7.98 9.82
N ASP A 135 -3.01 -9.19 9.26
CA ASP A 135 -4.16 -10.10 9.32
C ASP A 135 -4.36 -10.60 10.75
N ARG A 136 -5.62 -10.61 11.19
CA ARG A 136 -6.06 -11.07 12.50
C ARG A 136 -7.11 -12.17 12.37
N ASP A 137 -6.74 -13.30 11.76
CA ASP A 137 -7.65 -14.44 11.63
C ASP A 137 -8.04 -15.08 12.99
N ASP A 138 -7.42 -14.63 14.09
CA ASP A 138 -7.69 -15.03 15.47
C ASP A 138 -8.88 -14.31 16.11
N ILE A 139 -9.37 -13.20 15.53
CA ILE A 139 -10.55 -12.48 15.99
C ILE A 139 -11.72 -12.62 14.99
N PRO A 140 -12.99 -12.67 15.47
CA PRO A 140 -14.13 -13.06 14.63
C PRO A 140 -14.36 -12.20 13.38
N ASP A 141 -14.14 -10.89 13.47
CA ASP A 141 -14.37 -9.93 12.36
C ASP A 141 -13.07 -9.55 11.62
N GLY A 142 -11.97 -10.26 11.89
CA GLY A 142 -10.66 -9.97 11.32
C GLY A 142 -10.10 -8.57 11.66
N GLY A 143 -10.71 -7.84 12.60
CA GLY A 143 -10.30 -6.50 13.00
C GLY A 143 -11.03 -5.36 12.28
N ALA A 144 -12.09 -5.65 11.53
CA ALA A 144 -12.88 -4.63 10.84
C ALA A 144 -13.46 -3.56 11.78
N GLU A 145 -13.96 -3.95 12.96
CA GLU A 145 -14.41 -3.01 14.00
C GLU A 145 -13.29 -2.07 14.46
N HIS A 146 -12.07 -2.59 14.55
CA HIS A 146 -10.91 -1.82 14.99
C HIS A 146 -10.53 -0.74 13.97
N PHE A 147 -10.53 -1.09 12.67
CA PHE A 147 -10.42 -0.12 11.58
C PHE A 147 -11.51 0.94 11.67
N ALA A 148 -12.79 0.51 11.71
CA ALA A 148 -13.92 1.42 11.64
C ALA A 148 -13.94 2.44 12.79
N LYS A 149 -13.65 1.99 14.02
CA LYS A 149 -13.49 2.87 15.18
C LYS A 149 -12.34 3.86 15.03
N THR A 150 -11.20 3.41 14.51
CA THR A 150 -10.03 4.30 14.29
C THR A 150 -10.38 5.41 13.30
N VAL A 151 -11.07 5.07 12.21
CA VAL A 151 -11.52 6.07 11.22
C VAL A 151 -12.56 7.02 11.83
N SER A 152 -13.57 6.50 12.52
CA SER A 152 -14.62 7.34 13.17
C SER A 152 -14.01 8.34 14.13
N TYR A 153 -13.18 7.88 15.07
CA TYR A 153 -12.52 8.76 16.04
C TYR A 153 -11.61 9.79 15.39
N LEU A 154 -10.97 9.45 14.26
CA LEU A 154 -10.13 10.38 13.52
C LEU A 154 -10.98 11.44 12.81
N LYS A 155 -12.08 11.04 12.15
CA LYS A 155 -13.01 11.96 11.48
C LYS A 155 -13.74 12.88 12.45
N GLU A 156 -14.07 12.41 13.64
CA GLU A 156 -14.63 13.24 14.72
C GLU A 156 -13.67 14.37 15.15
N ARG A 157 -12.35 14.11 15.11
CA ARG A 157 -11.32 15.07 15.52
C ARG A 157 -10.88 15.99 14.40
N ASN A 158 -10.84 15.46 13.19
CA ASN A 158 -10.45 16.18 11.99
C ASN A 158 -11.30 15.67 10.81
N PRO A 159 -12.44 16.33 10.52
CA PRO A 159 -13.30 15.93 9.40
C PRO A 159 -12.62 16.05 8.03
N GLU A 160 -11.64 16.95 7.91
CA GLU A 160 -10.97 17.31 6.66
C GLU A 160 -9.83 16.35 6.30
N ILE A 161 -9.25 15.63 7.27
CA ILE A 161 -8.18 14.66 6.98
C ILE A 161 -8.69 13.57 6.04
N LEU A 162 -7.93 13.26 4.99
CA LEU A 162 -8.26 12.13 4.13
C LEU A 162 -7.73 10.83 4.72
N VAL A 163 -8.59 9.81 4.75
CA VAL A 163 -8.26 8.51 5.34
C VAL A 163 -8.34 7.41 4.28
N GLU A 164 -7.19 6.80 3.98
CA GLU A 164 -7.11 5.56 3.20
C GLU A 164 -7.01 4.37 4.13
N CYS A 165 -7.86 3.36 3.95
CA CYS A 165 -7.72 2.09 4.66
C CYS A 165 -7.21 1.02 3.70
N LEU A 166 -5.96 0.59 3.87
CA LEU A 166 -5.38 -0.58 3.23
C LEU A 166 -5.68 -1.82 4.07
N THR A 167 -6.76 -2.50 3.71
CA THR A 167 -7.39 -3.55 4.50
C THR A 167 -6.87 -4.96 4.18
N PRO A 168 -6.90 -5.89 5.14
CA PRO A 168 -6.93 -7.33 4.89
C PRO A 168 -8.10 -7.75 4.00
N ASP A 169 -8.14 -9.01 3.59
CA ASP A 169 -9.30 -9.56 2.85
C ASP A 169 -10.46 -10.02 3.76
N PHE A 170 -10.26 -9.96 5.09
CA PHE A 170 -11.21 -10.44 6.11
C PHE A 170 -11.71 -11.87 5.86
N ARG A 171 -10.92 -12.72 5.18
CA ARG A 171 -11.31 -14.07 4.76
C ARG A 171 -12.60 -14.09 3.91
N GLY A 172 -12.88 -13.00 3.20
CA GLY A 172 -14.10 -12.84 2.40
C GLY A 172 -15.35 -12.52 3.21
N ASP A 173 -15.24 -12.13 4.49
CA ASP A 173 -16.40 -11.69 5.26
C ASP A 173 -16.92 -10.34 4.74
N LEU A 174 -18.04 -10.40 4.02
CA LEU A 174 -18.70 -9.23 3.44
C LEU A 174 -19.15 -8.21 4.50
N LYS A 175 -19.57 -8.66 5.70
CA LYS A 175 -19.98 -7.74 6.77
C LYS A 175 -18.78 -6.99 7.35
N ALA A 176 -17.63 -7.64 7.42
CA ALA A 176 -16.38 -6.99 7.82
C ALA A 176 -15.96 -5.93 6.79
N ILE A 177 -16.07 -6.24 5.50
CA ILE A 177 -15.81 -5.30 4.40
C ILE A 177 -16.76 -4.10 4.46
N GLU A 178 -18.07 -4.35 4.58
CA GLU A 178 -19.12 -3.33 4.70
C GLU A 178 -18.84 -2.38 5.87
N LYS A 179 -18.53 -2.95 7.04
CA LYS A 179 -18.24 -2.17 8.25
C LYS A 179 -17.12 -1.16 8.04
N VAL A 180 -16.02 -1.58 7.40
CA VAL A 180 -14.91 -0.65 7.11
C VAL A 180 -15.33 0.33 6.01
N ALA A 181 -16.00 -0.11 4.95
CA ALA A 181 -16.45 0.78 3.88
C ALA A 181 -17.36 1.92 4.37
N LEU A 182 -18.20 1.66 5.37
CA LEU A 182 -19.13 2.64 5.96
C LEU A 182 -18.51 3.49 7.09
N SER A 183 -17.23 3.31 7.43
CA SER A 183 -16.61 4.00 8.58
C SER A 183 -16.33 5.49 8.38
N GLY A 184 -16.63 6.04 7.19
CA GLY A 184 -16.30 7.42 6.82
C GLY A 184 -14.92 7.60 6.17
N LEU A 185 -14.20 6.51 5.83
CA LEU A 185 -12.92 6.59 5.11
C LEU A 185 -13.09 7.20 3.70
N ASP A 186 -12.05 7.76 3.11
CA ASP A 186 -12.13 8.37 1.76
C ASP A 186 -11.65 7.42 0.65
N VAL A 187 -10.69 6.52 0.94
CA VAL A 187 -10.14 5.55 -0.01
C VAL A 187 -10.11 4.13 0.57
N TYR A 188 -10.84 3.21 -0.04
CA TYR A 188 -10.80 1.78 0.32
C TYR A 188 -9.74 1.08 -0.51
N ALA A 189 -8.66 0.65 0.13
CA ALA A 189 -7.57 -0.04 -0.53
C ALA A 189 -7.52 -1.52 -0.11
N HIS A 190 -7.28 -2.39 -1.09
CA HIS A 190 -6.95 -3.79 -0.87
C HIS A 190 -6.05 -4.27 -2.01
N ASN A 191 -4.88 -4.81 -1.67
CA ASN A 191 -3.89 -5.19 -2.68
C ASN A 191 -4.10 -6.63 -3.15
N VAL A 192 -4.17 -6.81 -4.47
CA VAL A 192 -4.08 -8.15 -5.10
C VAL A 192 -2.65 -8.70 -5.10
N GLU A 193 -1.66 -7.82 -4.96
CA GLU A 193 -0.20 -8.05 -4.84
C GLU A 193 0.49 -8.65 -6.06
N THR A 194 -0.14 -9.59 -6.77
CA THR A 194 0.44 -10.26 -7.94
C THR A 194 -0.65 -10.84 -8.85
N VAL A 195 -0.24 -11.38 -9.99
CA VAL A 195 -1.14 -12.03 -10.97
C VAL A 195 -1.75 -13.32 -10.42
N PRO A 196 -2.94 -13.77 -10.90
CA PRO A 196 -3.64 -14.96 -10.41
C PRO A 196 -2.75 -16.22 -10.28
N GLU A 197 -1.87 -16.44 -11.25
CA GLU A 197 -0.99 -17.61 -11.35
C GLU A 197 0.06 -17.68 -10.24
N LEU A 198 0.41 -16.52 -9.66
CA LEU A 198 1.42 -16.41 -8.62
C LEU A 198 0.84 -16.29 -7.21
N GLN A 199 -0.48 -16.18 -7.05
CA GLN A 199 -1.14 -15.96 -5.76
C GLN A 199 -0.65 -16.95 -4.68
N ARG A 200 -0.74 -18.26 -4.94
CA ARG A 200 -0.31 -19.32 -3.99
C ARG A 200 1.20 -19.35 -3.76
N LYS A 201 2.02 -18.88 -4.72
CA LYS A 201 3.48 -18.78 -4.56
C LYS A 201 3.85 -17.58 -3.68
N VAL A 202 3.10 -16.48 -3.77
CA VAL A 202 3.45 -15.17 -3.23
C VAL A 202 2.77 -14.88 -1.89
N ARG A 203 1.47 -15.11 -1.81
CA ARG A 203 0.63 -14.77 -0.66
C ARG A 203 0.36 -16.00 0.20
N ASP A 204 -0.15 -15.77 1.40
CA ASP A 204 -0.64 -16.84 2.26
C ASP A 204 -1.74 -17.65 1.52
N PRO A 205 -1.81 -18.99 1.65
CA PRO A 205 -2.80 -19.81 0.94
C PRO A 205 -4.27 -19.46 1.22
N ARG A 206 -4.55 -18.71 2.29
CA ARG A 206 -5.89 -18.20 2.62
C ARG A 206 -6.33 -17.00 1.77
N ALA A 207 -5.41 -16.38 1.02
CA ALA A 207 -5.69 -15.29 0.10
C ALA A 207 -5.72 -15.79 -1.35
N SER A 208 -6.60 -15.20 -2.17
CA SER A 208 -6.69 -15.47 -3.61
C SER A 208 -6.97 -14.18 -4.38
N PHE A 209 -6.76 -14.20 -5.69
CA PHE A 209 -7.09 -13.06 -6.55
C PHE A 209 -8.59 -12.77 -6.52
N ASP A 210 -9.42 -13.80 -6.66
CA ASP A 210 -10.89 -13.64 -6.70
C ASP A 210 -11.44 -13.10 -5.38
N GLN A 211 -10.94 -13.58 -4.24
CA GLN A 211 -11.33 -13.05 -2.93
C GLN A 211 -10.93 -11.57 -2.80
N SER A 212 -9.70 -11.23 -3.20
CA SER A 212 -9.24 -9.84 -3.21
C SER A 212 -10.03 -8.94 -4.16
N LEU A 213 -10.45 -9.46 -5.31
CA LEU A 213 -11.31 -8.74 -6.24
C LEU A 213 -12.70 -8.51 -5.64
N GLN A 214 -13.24 -9.52 -4.94
CA GLN A 214 -14.54 -9.42 -4.28
C GLN A 214 -14.54 -8.39 -3.16
N VAL A 215 -13.45 -8.25 -2.40
CA VAL A 215 -13.29 -7.18 -1.40
C VAL A 215 -13.50 -5.81 -2.02
N LEU A 216 -12.82 -5.52 -3.14
CA LEU A 216 -12.89 -4.24 -3.82
C LEU A 216 -14.27 -4.00 -4.45
N LYS A 217 -14.84 -5.02 -5.11
CA LYS A 217 -16.19 -4.95 -5.69
C LYS A 217 -17.23 -4.65 -4.62
N HIS A 218 -17.21 -5.41 -3.53
CA HIS A 218 -18.21 -5.28 -2.48
C HIS A 218 -18.12 -3.93 -1.76
N ALA A 219 -16.91 -3.40 -1.55
CA ALA A 219 -16.75 -2.05 -1.01
C ALA A 219 -17.44 -0.98 -1.87
N LYS A 220 -17.39 -1.11 -3.21
CA LYS A 220 -18.10 -0.20 -4.14
C LYS A 220 -19.61 -0.48 -4.23
N GLU A 221 -20.04 -1.73 -4.12
CA GLU A 221 -21.47 -2.07 -4.06
C GLU A 221 -22.15 -1.39 -2.87
N ILE A 222 -21.50 -1.44 -1.70
CA ILE A 222 -21.99 -0.82 -0.46
C ILE A 222 -21.87 0.70 -0.51
N ARG A 223 -20.77 1.22 -1.07
CA ARG A 223 -20.52 2.66 -1.16
C ARG A 223 -20.03 3.04 -2.56
N PRO A 224 -20.93 3.29 -3.52
CA PRO A 224 -20.57 3.52 -4.93
C PRO A 224 -19.62 4.70 -5.18
N ASP A 225 -19.61 5.70 -4.31
CA ASP A 225 -18.74 6.87 -4.42
C ASP A 225 -17.33 6.64 -3.87
N VAL A 226 -17.09 5.55 -3.11
CA VAL A 226 -15.78 5.24 -2.56
C VAL A 226 -14.72 5.10 -3.65
N ILE A 227 -13.56 5.67 -3.41
CA ILE A 227 -12.40 5.40 -4.27
C ILE A 227 -11.80 4.06 -3.83
N SER A 228 -11.77 3.12 -4.75
CA SER A 228 -11.13 1.81 -4.60
C SER A 228 -9.70 1.84 -5.14
N LYS A 229 -8.77 1.21 -4.43
CA LYS A 229 -7.35 1.21 -4.80
C LYS A 229 -6.70 -0.14 -4.59
N THR A 230 -5.78 -0.49 -5.47
CA THR A 230 -5.02 -1.74 -5.36
C THR A 230 -3.55 -1.58 -5.78
N SER A 231 -2.78 -2.65 -5.60
CA SER A 231 -1.37 -2.71 -5.94
C SER A 231 -0.97 -4.05 -6.54
N ILE A 232 -0.02 -4.01 -7.47
CA ILE A 232 0.69 -5.16 -8.02
C ILE A 232 2.19 -4.94 -7.84
N MET A 233 2.87 -5.90 -7.23
CA MET A 233 4.32 -5.97 -7.22
C MET A 233 4.81 -6.74 -8.45
N LEU A 234 5.76 -6.15 -9.18
CA LEU A 234 6.40 -6.75 -10.33
C LEU A 234 7.79 -7.31 -9.99
N GLY A 235 8.26 -8.30 -10.75
CA GLY A 235 9.52 -9.00 -10.55
C GLY A 235 9.41 -10.29 -9.74
N LEU A 236 8.22 -10.87 -9.61
CA LEU A 236 7.96 -12.13 -8.88
C LEU A 236 7.89 -13.37 -9.80
N GLY A 237 7.96 -13.13 -11.12
CA GLY A 237 7.99 -14.14 -12.17
C GLY A 237 6.80 -14.08 -13.13
N GLU A 238 5.96 -13.06 -13.00
CA GLU A 238 4.86 -12.77 -13.90
C GLU A 238 5.37 -12.35 -15.28
N ASN A 239 4.58 -12.63 -16.32
CA ASN A 239 4.83 -12.13 -17.67
C ASN A 239 3.89 -10.96 -18.01
N ASP A 240 4.16 -10.29 -19.14
CA ASP A 240 3.40 -9.13 -19.57
C ASP A 240 1.91 -9.41 -19.81
N GLU A 241 1.58 -10.55 -20.44
CA GLU A 241 0.19 -10.91 -20.72
C GLU A 241 -0.60 -11.13 -19.42
N GLN A 242 0.02 -11.74 -18.42
CA GLN A 242 -0.57 -11.94 -17.10
C GLN A 242 -0.81 -10.60 -16.38
N VAL A 243 0.15 -9.69 -16.43
CA VAL A 243 0.00 -8.34 -15.85
C VAL A 243 -1.12 -7.59 -16.57
N TYR A 244 -1.13 -7.58 -17.90
CA TYR A 244 -2.18 -6.92 -18.69
C TYR A 244 -3.57 -7.48 -18.38
N THR A 245 -3.72 -8.81 -18.36
CA THR A 245 -5.01 -9.48 -18.06
C THR A 245 -5.46 -9.16 -16.64
N THR A 246 -4.54 -9.14 -15.67
CA THR A 246 -4.82 -8.74 -14.29
C THR A 246 -5.30 -7.30 -14.20
N MET A 247 -4.63 -6.37 -14.89
CA MET A 247 -5.04 -4.95 -14.95
C MET A 247 -6.43 -4.79 -15.57
N LYS A 248 -6.72 -5.55 -16.62
CA LYS A 248 -8.04 -5.56 -17.26
C LYS A 248 -9.12 -6.06 -16.30
N ALA A 249 -8.90 -7.18 -15.62
CA ALA A 249 -9.85 -7.74 -14.65
C ALA A 249 -10.11 -6.77 -13.47
N LEU A 250 -9.08 -6.06 -13.00
CA LEU A 250 -9.22 -5.01 -11.99
C LEU A 250 -10.11 -3.86 -12.48
N ARG A 251 -9.96 -3.43 -13.75
CA ARG A 251 -10.84 -2.40 -14.33
C ARG A 251 -12.26 -2.87 -14.55
N GLU A 252 -12.44 -4.10 -15.02
CA GLU A 252 -13.77 -4.72 -15.17
C GLU A 252 -14.48 -4.86 -13.81
N ALA A 253 -13.73 -4.95 -12.72
CA ALA A 253 -14.23 -4.90 -11.34
C ALA A 253 -14.43 -3.47 -10.80
N ASP A 254 -14.33 -2.46 -11.66
CA ASP A 254 -14.46 -1.05 -11.35
C ASP A 254 -13.44 -0.52 -10.33
N VAL A 255 -12.22 -1.07 -10.28
CA VAL A 255 -11.16 -0.53 -9.42
C VAL A 255 -10.67 0.82 -9.94
N ASP A 256 -10.68 1.86 -9.10
CA ASP A 256 -10.42 3.24 -9.52
C ASP A 256 -8.93 3.53 -9.71
N CYS A 257 -8.10 3.05 -8.78
CA CYS A 257 -6.68 3.40 -8.71
C CYS A 257 -5.79 2.15 -8.66
N LEU A 258 -4.70 2.17 -9.43
CA LEU A 258 -3.71 1.09 -9.46
C LEU A 258 -2.32 1.63 -9.16
N THR A 259 -1.56 0.85 -8.39
CA THR A 259 -0.12 1.07 -8.19
C THR A 259 0.67 -0.15 -8.67
N LEU A 260 1.76 0.09 -9.40
CA LEU A 260 2.70 -0.95 -9.84
C LEU A 260 4.10 -0.60 -9.33
N GLY A 261 4.68 -1.49 -8.54
CA GLY A 261 5.99 -1.27 -7.91
C GLY A 261 6.91 -2.47 -8.06
N GLN A 262 8.23 -2.27 -7.96
CA GLN A 262 9.18 -3.38 -7.94
C GLN A 262 9.07 -4.14 -6.62
N TYR A 263 8.94 -5.47 -6.70
CA TYR A 263 9.17 -6.36 -5.57
C TYR A 263 10.62 -6.26 -5.10
N MET A 264 10.80 -5.88 -3.84
CA MET A 264 12.10 -5.79 -3.19
C MET A 264 12.19 -6.87 -2.13
N GLN A 265 13.13 -7.79 -2.27
CA GLN A 265 13.32 -8.89 -1.32
C GLN A 265 13.72 -8.33 0.07
N PRO A 266 12.91 -8.50 1.13
CA PRO A 266 13.22 -7.91 2.43
C PRO A 266 14.41 -8.56 3.13
N THR A 267 14.49 -9.89 3.06
CA THR A 267 15.59 -10.68 3.64
C THR A 267 15.87 -11.92 2.78
N LYS A 268 17.01 -12.57 3.02
CA LYS A 268 17.43 -13.80 2.32
C LYS A 268 16.44 -14.97 2.40
N ARG A 269 15.47 -14.93 3.34
CA ARG A 269 14.47 -15.99 3.56
C ARG A 269 13.19 -15.81 2.72
N HIS A 270 12.94 -14.60 2.24
CA HIS A 270 11.76 -14.28 1.43
C HIS A 270 11.97 -14.69 -0.02
N LEU A 271 10.91 -14.55 -0.84
CA LEU A 271 10.99 -14.81 -2.28
C LEU A 271 12.18 -14.09 -2.91
N LYS A 272 12.81 -14.76 -3.88
CA LYS A 272 13.85 -14.14 -4.69
C LYS A 272 13.17 -13.24 -5.71
N VAL A 273 13.81 -12.12 -6.02
CA VAL A 273 13.44 -11.30 -7.18
C VAL A 273 13.75 -12.13 -8.44
N GLU A 274 12.73 -12.37 -9.27
CA GLU A 274 12.89 -13.06 -10.55
C GLU A 274 13.34 -12.10 -11.64
N GLU A 275 12.86 -10.85 -11.60
CA GLU A 275 13.21 -9.82 -12.58
C GLU A 275 13.26 -8.43 -11.94
N TYR A 276 14.27 -7.64 -12.31
CA TYR A 276 14.29 -6.21 -12.06
C TYR A 276 13.72 -5.46 -13.26
N ILE A 277 12.53 -4.91 -13.08
CA ILE A 277 11.79 -4.20 -14.12
C ILE A 277 12.42 -2.82 -14.34
N THR A 278 12.61 -2.46 -15.61
CA THR A 278 13.23 -1.19 -15.97
C THR A 278 12.25 -0.02 -15.80
N PRO A 279 12.75 1.21 -15.56
CA PRO A 279 11.90 2.41 -15.51
C PRO A 279 11.01 2.59 -16.75
N GLU A 280 11.52 2.26 -17.94
CA GLU A 280 10.78 2.34 -19.21
C GLU A 280 9.60 1.37 -19.21
N LYS A 281 9.79 0.18 -18.67
CA LYS A 281 8.71 -0.82 -18.56
C LYS A 281 7.65 -0.41 -17.55
N PHE A 282 8.03 0.23 -16.44
CA PHE A 282 7.06 0.85 -15.54
C PHE A 282 6.27 1.97 -16.24
N LYS A 283 6.94 2.84 -17.01
CA LYS A 283 6.25 3.90 -17.79
C LYS A 283 5.29 3.32 -18.84
N TYR A 284 5.64 2.18 -19.44
CA TYR A 284 4.72 1.43 -20.29
C TYR A 284 3.47 0.99 -19.52
N TRP A 285 3.61 0.41 -18.34
CA TRP A 285 2.46 0.00 -17.51
C TRP A 285 1.60 1.17 -17.04
N GLU A 286 2.22 2.33 -16.78
CA GLU A 286 1.47 3.57 -16.49
C GLU A 286 0.55 3.93 -17.64
N LYS A 287 1.09 3.94 -18.87
CA LYS A 287 0.33 4.23 -20.10
C LYS A 287 -0.81 3.22 -20.29
N VAL A 288 -0.53 1.93 -20.15
CA VAL A 288 -1.54 0.86 -20.26
C VAL A 288 -2.67 1.05 -19.24
N GLY A 289 -2.34 1.35 -17.98
CA GLY A 289 -3.35 1.57 -16.95
C GLY A 289 -4.25 2.78 -17.27
N ASN A 290 -3.66 3.86 -17.77
CA ASN A 290 -4.42 5.03 -18.20
C ASN A 290 -5.32 4.73 -19.41
N GLU A 291 -4.85 3.93 -20.37
CA GLU A 291 -5.63 3.50 -21.54
C GLU A 291 -6.79 2.55 -21.17
N LEU A 292 -6.60 1.68 -20.17
CA LEU A 292 -7.66 0.84 -19.60
C LEU A 292 -8.67 1.64 -18.75
N GLY A 293 -8.41 2.92 -18.51
CA GLY A 293 -9.34 3.83 -17.84
C GLY A 293 -9.31 3.73 -16.31
N PHE A 294 -8.18 3.36 -15.70
CA PHE A 294 -7.98 3.68 -14.28
C PHE A 294 -8.04 5.20 -14.12
N HIS A 295 -8.68 5.68 -13.05
CA HIS A 295 -8.64 7.11 -12.73
C HIS A 295 -7.21 7.55 -12.42
N TYR A 296 -6.43 6.65 -11.81
CA TYR A 296 -5.03 6.89 -11.47
C TYR A 296 -4.21 5.62 -11.59
N THR A 297 -3.09 5.70 -12.32
CA THR A 297 -2.08 4.64 -12.36
C THR A 297 -0.74 5.20 -11.90
N ALA A 298 -0.24 4.76 -10.75
CA ALA A 298 1.14 5.00 -10.34
C ALA A 298 2.00 3.80 -10.76
N SER A 299 3.04 4.00 -11.55
CA SER A 299 3.89 2.88 -11.96
C SER A 299 5.35 3.31 -11.93
N GLY A 300 6.15 2.65 -11.10
CA GLY A 300 7.56 2.99 -10.96
C GLY A 300 8.32 2.06 -10.03
N PRO A 301 9.67 2.01 -10.15
CA PRO A 301 10.47 1.04 -9.38
C PRO A 301 10.26 1.15 -7.86
N LEU A 302 10.18 2.37 -7.33
CA LEU A 302 10.03 2.63 -5.90
C LEU A 302 8.57 2.90 -5.48
N VAL A 303 7.61 2.79 -6.40
CA VAL A 303 6.18 2.95 -6.06
C VAL A 303 5.76 1.88 -5.05
N ARG A 304 4.92 2.29 -4.10
CA ARG A 304 4.28 1.45 -3.08
C ARG A 304 2.79 1.80 -3.05
N SER A 305 1.98 0.91 -2.48
CA SER A 305 0.54 1.16 -2.30
C SER A 305 0.29 2.49 -1.58
N SER A 306 1.07 2.80 -0.54
CA SER A 306 1.00 4.06 0.21
C SER A 306 1.94 5.17 -0.28
N TYR A 307 2.50 5.09 -1.50
CA TYR A 307 3.44 6.09 -2.00
C TYR A 307 2.75 7.39 -2.42
N LYS A 308 3.41 8.52 -2.08
CA LYS A 308 2.96 9.92 -2.20
C LYS A 308 2.38 10.33 -3.55
N ALA A 309 2.82 9.68 -4.63
CA ALA A 309 2.43 10.06 -5.99
C ALA A 309 0.90 10.07 -6.22
N GLY A 310 0.13 9.29 -5.45
CA GLY A 310 -1.32 9.23 -5.57
C GLY A 310 -2.07 10.30 -4.80
N GLU A 311 -1.45 10.95 -3.81
CA GLU A 311 -2.19 11.71 -2.80
C GLU A 311 -2.77 13.02 -3.32
N PHE A 312 -2.03 13.78 -4.14
CA PHE A 312 -2.58 14.98 -4.79
C PHE A 312 -3.71 14.65 -5.75
N PHE A 313 -3.60 13.51 -6.44
CA PHE A 313 -4.65 13.07 -7.36
C PHE A 313 -5.88 12.58 -6.59
N LEU A 314 -5.67 11.77 -5.55
CA LEU A 314 -6.74 11.27 -4.67
C LEU A 314 -7.44 12.41 -3.95
N LYS A 315 -6.71 13.41 -3.44
CA LYS A 315 -7.29 14.65 -2.89
C LYS A 315 -8.26 15.31 -3.87
N ASN A 316 -7.82 15.51 -5.11
CA ASN A 316 -8.65 16.10 -6.16
C ASN A 316 -9.83 15.21 -6.57
N LEU A 317 -9.65 13.89 -6.60
CA LEU A 317 -10.69 12.94 -6.97
C LEU A 317 -11.77 12.83 -5.89
N VAL A 318 -11.37 12.76 -4.61
CA VAL A 318 -12.27 12.80 -3.45
C VAL A 318 -13.08 14.08 -3.47
N ALA A 319 -12.41 15.24 -3.63
CA ALA A 319 -13.09 16.52 -3.71
C ALA A 319 -14.14 16.54 -4.83
N LYS A 320 -13.78 16.11 -6.05
CA LYS A 320 -14.70 16.05 -7.19
C LYS A 320 -15.91 15.13 -6.96
N ARG A 321 -15.73 13.99 -6.27
CA ARG A 321 -16.84 13.08 -5.97
C ARG A 321 -17.76 13.62 -4.89
N LYS A 322 -17.21 14.23 -3.82
CA LYS A 322 -18.01 14.90 -2.78
C LYS A 322 -18.89 16.01 -3.35
N THR A 323 -18.40 16.79 -4.33
CA THR A 323 -19.21 17.84 -4.98
C THR A 323 -20.31 17.30 -5.91
N LYS A 324 -20.19 16.07 -6.42
CA LYS A 324 -21.21 15.45 -7.29
C LYS A 324 -22.32 14.72 -6.53
N ALA A 325 -22.10 14.41 -5.25
CA ALA A 325 -23.06 13.72 -4.38
C ALA A 325 -23.98 14.69 -3.61
N LEU A 326 -23.68 15.99 -3.64
CA LEU A 326 -24.52 17.10 -3.16
C LEU A 326 -25.38 17.65 -4.30
#